data_AF-A0A0F9FQV6-F1
#
_entry.id   AF-A0A0F9FQV6-F1
#
_cell.length_a   1.000
_cell.length_b   1.000
_cell.length_c   1.000
_cell.angle_alpha   90.00
_cell.angle_beta   90.00
_cell.angle_gamma   90.00
#
_symmetry.space_group_name_H-M   'P 1'
#
loop_
_entity.id
_entity.type
_entity.pdbx_description
1 polymer ?
#
loop_
_entity_poly.entity_id
_entity_poly.type
_entity_poly.pdbx_seq_one_letter_code
_entity_poly.pdbx_strand_id
1 'polypeptide(L)'
;GNNRAVNFPLAWQGYVSAVVEAPKLAVADPLADLRTLGLWQAYTERGDGSFNRYGDVASAVRINNGTPGPGLDMYAQVTGDPALAAFAQHARKYRSTLYHNEYGWMYPIGYDPYQPKPPGYNPSNPGASLAGALPDAMVFGRDAFGLAVIRQGWSTGDTQISFKAGDYLTHHEHTDQGTFTIFKYDKLVINSGGYGGGYTGVHRLNYYVRTVSTNSILIQRPGEVWDPRGVDPPGGYVNDGGQRLINSTGSVMPSYEYWLANKTAGKQYETGDITAFDNVDGDYSYVGSDITRAYNSTAYDSNGEGGKVSQVTRQVVYLHDEDAMIVFDRVASTNPGYKKKWLLHTPNKFVGGSEVVALGSANNGIVEVSGTSIAGDTMTMTNGNGKLFLQVLRPATYTVNKVGGTSYRYYVEDDGDDSDGYDGTNHDGYTETSWHDYGNWRIEISPESASTFDTFLNVLTPRHKNASSVTSGEVLADDAVATVMRLGQRVLVFGTHGTIDEEISYALGEGGAFDHLILDSPPGRFWRIGNTVSILGFFANDAGVLAFAESAAGARTVTLTPLPDPIAGDVTLDGRVNITDLGALASNWQSSNASWTGGDFNGDGLVNITDLGALASNW
;
A
#
# COMPACT_ATOMS: atom_id res chain seq x y z
N GLY A 1 -4.18 19.12 -22.13
CA GLY A 1 -2.81 19.27 -21.60
C GLY A 1 -2.89 19.47 -20.10
N ASN A 2 -2.12 18.69 -19.34
CA ASN A 2 -2.03 18.80 -17.88
C ASN A 2 -1.38 20.14 -17.50
N ASN A 3 -2.19 21.20 -17.37
CA ASN A 3 -1.75 22.53 -16.87
C ASN A 3 -1.98 22.68 -15.35
N ARG A 4 -2.40 21.61 -14.67
CA ARG A 4 -2.89 21.71 -13.29
C ARG A 4 -1.79 21.81 -12.24
N ALA A 5 -0.57 21.34 -12.52
CA ALA A 5 0.54 21.36 -11.57
C ALA A 5 1.04 22.77 -11.24
N VAL A 6 0.71 23.77 -12.06
CA VAL A 6 1.17 25.16 -11.89
C VAL A 6 0.04 26.13 -11.56
N ASN A 7 -1.21 25.79 -11.86
CA ASN A 7 -2.35 26.69 -11.68
C ASN A 7 -2.57 27.07 -10.21
N PHE A 8 -2.54 26.10 -9.30
CA PHE A 8 -2.73 26.36 -7.87
C PHE A 8 -1.61 27.18 -7.23
N PRO A 9 -0.31 26.86 -7.43
CA PRO A 9 0.75 27.70 -6.89
C PRO A 9 0.76 29.10 -7.54
N LEU A 10 0.46 29.24 -8.84
CA LEU A 10 0.32 30.56 -9.49
C LEU A 10 -0.84 31.37 -8.91
N ALA A 11 -2.00 30.74 -8.71
CA ALA A 11 -3.18 31.40 -8.14
C ALA A 11 -2.89 31.88 -6.71
N TRP A 12 -2.23 31.05 -5.90
CA TRP A 12 -1.83 31.42 -4.56
C TRP A 12 -0.82 32.58 -4.55
N GLN A 13 0.24 32.52 -5.37
CA GLN A 13 1.22 33.61 -5.51
C GLN A 13 0.54 34.91 -5.94
N GLY A 14 -0.38 34.84 -6.89
CA GLY A 14 -1.18 35.99 -7.33
C GLY A 14 -2.03 36.57 -6.20
N TYR A 15 -2.70 35.71 -5.42
CA TYR A 15 -3.51 36.12 -4.27
C TYR A 15 -2.68 36.84 -3.20
N VAL A 16 -1.57 36.26 -2.75
CA VAL A 16 -0.74 36.86 -1.68
C VAL A 16 0.00 38.12 -2.14
N SER A 17 0.30 38.24 -3.44
CA SER A 17 0.95 39.43 -4.00
C SER A 17 -0.03 40.59 -4.23
N ALA A 18 -1.32 40.30 -4.45
CA ALA A 18 -2.34 41.29 -4.76
C ALA A 18 -3.06 41.84 -3.53
N VAL A 19 -3.05 41.12 -2.40
CA VAL A 19 -3.81 41.48 -1.19
C VAL A 19 -2.85 41.84 -0.06
N VAL A 20 -2.79 43.13 0.30
CA VAL A 20 -2.12 43.59 1.52
C VAL A 20 -2.90 43.03 2.71
N GLU A 21 -2.24 42.26 3.58
CA GLU A 21 -2.87 41.54 4.71
C GLU A 21 -3.96 40.55 4.28
N ALA A 22 -3.64 39.66 3.33
CA ALA A 22 -4.54 38.61 2.89
C ALA A 22 -5.21 37.88 4.07
N PRO A 23 -6.55 37.93 4.20
CA PRO A 23 -7.24 37.26 5.28
C PRO A 23 -6.99 35.75 5.20
N LYS A 24 -6.80 35.09 6.34
CA LYS A 24 -6.76 33.62 6.38
C LYS A 24 -8.03 33.07 5.71
N LEU A 25 -7.86 32.16 4.76
CA LEU A 25 -9.00 31.45 4.19
C LEU A 25 -9.67 30.64 5.29
N ALA A 26 -10.98 30.77 5.45
CA ALA A 26 -11.71 30.24 6.59
C ALA A 26 -11.76 28.69 6.66
N VAL A 27 -11.44 28.00 5.56
CA VAL A 27 -11.71 26.57 5.37
C VAL A 27 -10.55 25.79 4.74
N ALA A 28 -9.41 26.43 4.49
CA ALA A 28 -8.27 25.80 3.84
C ALA A 28 -6.96 26.38 4.35
N ASP A 29 -5.91 25.55 4.35
CA ASP A 29 -4.52 25.99 4.45
C ASP A 29 -3.83 25.74 3.10
N PRO A 30 -3.94 26.68 2.15
CA PRO A 30 -3.37 26.51 0.81
C PRO A 30 -1.87 26.22 0.83
N LEU A 31 -1.14 26.70 1.85
CA LEU A 31 0.29 26.47 1.95
C LEU A 31 0.58 25.01 2.29
N ALA A 32 -0.13 24.45 3.27
CA ALA A 32 -0.04 23.04 3.62
C ALA A 32 -0.53 22.13 2.48
N ASP A 33 -1.60 22.52 1.77
CA ASP A 33 -2.11 21.78 0.61
C ASP A 33 -1.10 21.77 -0.54
N LEU A 34 -0.52 22.93 -0.88
CA LEU A 34 0.52 23.04 -1.91
C LEU A 34 1.79 22.28 -1.53
N ARG A 35 2.15 22.28 -0.24
CA ARG A 35 3.24 21.45 0.28
C ARG A 35 2.94 19.98 0.09
N THR A 36 1.73 19.54 0.42
CA THR A 36 1.28 18.15 0.24
C THR A 36 1.32 17.74 -1.23
N LEU A 37 0.90 18.60 -2.16
CA LEU A 37 1.00 18.35 -3.60
C LEU A 37 2.45 18.27 -4.09
N GLY A 38 3.34 19.13 -3.59
CA GLY A 38 4.77 19.05 -3.88
C GLY A 38 5.39 17.74 -3.36
N LEU A 39 5.02 17.34 -2.14
CA LEU A 39 5.47 16.08 -1.55
C LEU A 39 4.91 14.88 -2.30
N TRP A 40 3.66 14.94 -2.76
CA TRP A 40 3.08 13.90 -3.61
C TRP A 40 3.94 13.68 -4.87
N GLN A 41 4.40 14.76 -5.52
CA GLN A 41 5.34 14.65 -6.65
C GLN A 41 6.69 14.06 -6.22
N ALA A 42 7.21 14.45 -5.05
CA ALA A 42 8.45 13.88 -4.52
C ALA A 42 8.33 12.36 -4.33
N TYR A 43 7.37 11.93 -3.51
CA TYR A 43 7.23 10.54 -3.12
C TYR A 43 6.88 9.62 -4.30
N THR A 44 6.05 10.07 -5.24
CA THR A 44 5.59 9.20 -6.35
C THR A 44 6.59 9.05 -7.50
N GLU A 45 7.69 9.82 -7.52
CA GLU A 45 8.79 9.63 -8.46
C GLU A 45 9.59 8.37 -8.11
N ARG A 46 9.74 7.45 -9.07
CA ARG A 46 10.24 6.08 -8.83
C ARG A 46 11.75 5.94 -8.68
N GLY A 47 12.52 6.99 -8.91
CA GLY A 47 13.99 7.00 -8.97
C GLY A 47 14.54 6.93 -10.40
N ASP A 48 13.70 6.63 -11.41
CA ASP A 48 14.07 6.59 -12.84
C ASP A 48 13.66 7.86 -13.62
N GLY A 49 13.18 8.88 -12.92
CA GLY A 49 12.67 10.14 -13.47
C GLY A 49 11.22 10.04 -13.96
N SER A 50 10.49 9.00 -13.56
CA SER A 50 9.08 8.79 -13.92
C SER A 50 8.21 8.50 -12.70
N PHE A 51 6.92 8.74 -12.83
CA PHE A 51 5.94 8.53 -11.77
C PHE A 51 5.23 7.17 -11.91
N ASN A 52 4.65 6.70 -10.80
CA ASN A 52 3.67 5.60 -10.84
C ASN A 52 2.46 5.95 -11.72
N ARG A 53 1.81 4.91 -12.24
CA ARG A 53 0.62 5.05 -13.10
C ARG A 53 -0.64 4.79 -12.31
N TYR A 54 -1.40 5.86 -12.13
CA TYR A 54 -2.76 5.81 -11.62
C TYR A 54 -3.68 6.53 -12.61
N GLY A 55 -4.83 5.91 -12.87
CA GLY A 55 -5.79 6.40 -13.85
C GLY A 55 -5.32 6.36 -15.30
N ASP A 56 -6.00 7.11 -16.17
CA ASP A 56 -5.72 7.12 -17.60
C ASP A 56 -4.38 7.79 -17.95
N VAL A 57 -3.42 6.99 -18.41
CA VAL A 57 -2.08 7.42 -18.81
C VAL A 57 -1.87 7.19 -20.31
N ALA A 58 -1.87 8.28 -21.08
CA ALA A 58 -1.74 8.27 -22.54
C ALA A 58 -0.32 8.60 -23.05
N SER A 59 0.58 9.04 -22.18
CA SER A 59 1.90 9.55 -22.56
C SER A 59 2.93 9.29 -21.46
N ALA A 60 4.20 9.59 -21.73
CA ALA A 60 5.26 9.41 -20.75
C ALA A 60 5.02 10.28 -19.49
N VAL A 61 4.83 9.63 -18.34
CA VAL A 61 4.65 10.31 -17.04
C VAL A 61 6.03 10.55 -16.44
N ARG A 62 6.70 11.62 -16.86
CA ARG A 62 8.07 11.96 -16.44
C ARG A 62 8.09 13.22 -15.61
N ILE A 63 9.05 13.31 -14.70
CA ILE A 63 9.23 14.45 -13.80
C ILE A 63 9.41 15.80 -14.51
N ASN A 64 9.89 15.78 -15.75
CA ASN A 64 10.20 16.95 -16.57
C ASN A 64 9.35 17.07 -17.85
N ASN A 65 8.24 16.32 -17.97
CA ASN A 65 7.34 16.40 -19.11
C ASN A 65 6.14 17.32 -18.83
N GLY A 66 5.98 18.43 -19.58
CA GLY A 66 4.91 19.41 -19.37
C GLY A 66 5.06 20.25 -18.10
N THR A 67 3.93 20.58 -17.46
CA THR A 67 3.88 21.45 -16.26
C THR A 67 4.35 20.85 -14.92
N PRO A 68 4.48 19.52 -14.71
CA PRO A 68 5.15 18.97 -13.53
C PRO A 68 6.52 19.57 -13.27
N GLY A 69 7.36 19.74 -14.29
CA GLY A 69 8.72 20.26 -14.15
C GLY A 69 8.78 21.66 -13.54
N PRO A 70 8.14 22.68 -14.15
CA PRO A 70 8.02 24.01 -13.56
C PRO A 70 7.30 24.00 -12.21
N GLY A 71 6.32 23.11 -12.03
CA GLY A 71 5.59 22.92 -10.78
C GLY A 71 6.51 22.63 -9.59
N LEU A 72 7.55 21.82 -9.77
CA LEU A 72 8.50 21.48 -8.69
C LEU A 72 9.13 22.72 -8.03
N ASP A 73 9.65 23.64 -8.85
CA ASP A 73 10.26 24.86 -8.34
C ASP A 73 9.21 25.79 -7.73
N MET A 74 8.02 25.86 -8.33
CA MET A 74 6.92 26.66 -7.79
C MET A 74 6.45 26.14 -6.43
N TYR A 75 6.28 24.83 -6.24
CA TYR A 75 5.93 24.26 -4.94
C TYR A 75 7.01 24.54 -3.91
N ALA A 76 8.28 24.34 -4.27
CA ALA A 76 9.40 24.67 -3.38
C ALA A 76 9.42 26.16 -2.99
N GLN A 77 9.28 27.06 -3.96
CA GLN A 77 9.30 28.50 -3.74
C GLN A 77 8.12 28.99 -2.91
N VAL A 78 6.90 28.51 -3.21
CA VAL A 78 5.68 28.92 -2.50
C VAL A 78 5.70 28.46 -1.06
N THR A 79 6.14 27.22 -0.82
CA THR A 79 6.11 26.60 0.51
C THR A 79 7.33 26.95 1.35
N GLY A 80 8.43 27.35 0.71
CA GLY A 80 9.73 27.51 1.37
C GLY A 80 10.31 26.18 1.88
N ASP A 81 9.75 25.03 1.48
CA ASP A 81 10.14 23.72 1.98
C ASP A 81 11.53 23.32 1.43
N PRO A 82 12.55 23.15 2.31
CA PRO A 82 13.90 22.81 1.86
C PRO A 82 13.98 21.46 1.14
N ALA A 83 13.16 20.48 1.53
CA ALA A 83 13.14 19.16 0.91
C ALA A 83 12.55 19.24 -0.50
N LEU A 84 11.47 19.99 -0.72
CA LEU A 84 10.95 20.23 -2.07
C LEU A 84 11.97 20.96 -2.94
N ALA A 85 12.72 21.90 -2.37
CA ALA A 85 13.77 22.60 -3.09
C ALA A 85 14.95 21.67 -3.46
N ALA A 86 15.32 20.72 -2.58
CA ALA A 86 16.30 19.68 -2.89
C ALA A 86 15.78 18.67 -3.94
N PHE A 87 14.50 18.29 -3.86
CA PHE A 87 13.85 17.43 -4.84
C PHE A 87 13.79 18.09 -6.23
N ALA A 88 13.50 19.38 -6.32
CA ALA A 88 13.57 20.11 -7.58
C ALA A 88 15.00 20.11 -8.18
N GLN A 89 16.05 20.15 -7.34
CA GLN A 89 17.43 19.98 -7.80
C GLN A 89 17.76 18.55 -8.21
N HIS A 90 17.21 17.55 -7.52
CA HIS A 90 17.30 16.15 -7.90
C HIS A 90 16.67 15.93 -9.29
N ALA A 91 15.48 16.46 -9.52
CA ALA A 91 14.75 16.38 -10.79
C ALA A 91 15.52 16.92 -12.00
N ARG A 92 16.32 17.98 -11.81
CA ARG A 92 17.15 18.59 -12.87
C ARG A 92 18.22 17.64 -13.44
N LYS A 93 18.59 16.58 -12.71
CA LYS A 93 19.56 15.58 -13.20
C LYS A 93 18.96 14.63 -14.23
N TYR A 94 17.64 14.55 -14.34
CA TYR A 94 16.97 13.65 -15.25
C TYR A 94 16.78 14.30 -16.62
N ARG A 95 17.23 13.60 -17.67
CA ARG A 95 16.96 13.67 -19.13
C ARG A 95 16.66 15.02 -19.84
N SER A 96 15.86 15.93 -19.32
CA SER A 96 15.51 17.23 -19.93
C SER A 96 15.36 18.35 -18.91
N THR A 97 15.47 19.59 -19.38
CA THR A 97 15.29 20.79 -18.55
C THR A 97 13.87 20.86 -17.98
N LEU A 98 13.73 21.31 -16.73
CA LEU A 98 12.41 21.48 -16.10
C LEU A 98 11.55 22.47 -16.87
N TYR A 99 12.16 23.54 -17.38
CA TYR A 99 11.54 24.51 -18.26
C TYR A 99 11.97 24.21 -19.70
N HIS A 100 11.05 23.71 -20.52
CA HIS A 100 11.28 23.41 -21.94
C HIS A 100 10.19 24.08 -22.80
N ASN A 101 10.50 24.34 -24.08
CA ASN A 101 9.57 24.83 -25.09
C ASN A 101 8.67 25.99 -24.60
N GLU A 102 7.34 25.79 -24.60
CA GLU A 102 6.33 26.78 -24.24
C GLU A 102 6.32 27.18 -22.75
N TYR A 103 7.06 26.49 -21.87
CA TYR A 103 7.10 26.80 -20.43
C TYR A 103 8.32 27.66 -20.02
N GLY A 104 9.18 28.03 -20.96
CA GLY A 104 10.38 28.83 -20.68
C GLY A 104 10.08 30.19 -20.00
N TRP A 105 8.92 30.78 -20.29
CA TRP A 105 8.49 32.05 -19.68
C TRP A 105 8.27 31.94 -18.16
N MET A 106 8.08 30.73 -17.63
CA MET A 106 7.86 30.49 -16.20
C MET A 106 9.15 30.48 -15.39
N TYR A 107 10.32 30.34 -16.04
CA TYR A 107 11.62 30.30 -15.38
C TYR A 107 11.87 31.49 -14.43
N PRO A 108 11.72 32.76 -14.85
CA PRO A 108 11.93 33.90 -13.96
C PRO A 108 10.90 34.04 -12.83
N ILE A 109 9.80 33.28 -12.87
CA ILE A 109 8.72 33.34 -11.87
C ILE A 109 8.92 32.23 -10.84
N GLY A 110 9.06 30.98 -11.31
CA GLY A 110 9.08 29.81 -10.44
C GLY A 110 10.46 29.46 -9.88
N TYR A 111 11.56 29.80 -10.59
CA TYR A 111 12.88 29.42 -10.14
C TYR A 111 13.49 30.45 -9.19
N ASP A 112 13.82 30.00 -7.98
CA ASP A 112 14.59 30.77 -7.01
C ASP A 112 15.87 29.99 -6.59
N PRO A 113 17.06 30.46 -7.00
CA PRO A 113 18.33 29.79 -6.68
C PRO A 113 18.72 29.91 -5.20
N TYR A 114 18.07 30.78 -4.42
CA TYR A 114 18.42 31.07 -3.02
C TYR A 114 17.57 30.31 -2.01
N GLN A 115 16.64 29.48 -2.46
CA GLN A 115 15.81 28.65 -1.58
C GLN A 115 16.67 27.79 -0.66
N PRO A 116 16.35 27.70 0.65
CA PRO A 116 17.08 26.84 1.58
C PRO A 116 17.03 25.38 1.12
N LYS A 117 18.01 24.60 1.59
CA LYS A 117 18.12 23.16 1.33
C LYS A 117 18.28 22.43 2.68
N PRO A 118 17.97 21.12 2.75
CA PRO A 118 18.06 20.38 3.99
C PRO A 118 19.50 20.36 4.52
N PRO A 119 19.70 20.19 5.84
CA PRO A 119 21.01 19.90 6.41
C PRO A 119 21.68 18.73 5.67
N GLY A 120 22.99 18.84 5.41
CA GLY A 120 23.72 17.80 4.67
C GLY A 120 23.47 17.78 3.16
N TYR A 121 22.77 18.78 2.59
CA TYR A 121 22.58 18.91 1.14
C TYR A 121 23.91 18.87 0.37
N ASN A 122 23.96 17.99 -0.64
CA ASN A 122 25.07 17.88 -1.57
C ASN A 122 24.57 18.15 -3.00
N PRO A 123 25.03 19.20 -3.70
CA PRO A 123 24.60 19.48 -5.07
C PRO A 123 24.96 18.36 -6.06
N SER A 124 26.01 17.59 -5.77
CA SER A 124 26.37 16.40 -6.55
C SER A 124 25.48 15.20 -6.27
N ASN A 125 24.71 15.19 -5.18
CA ASN A 125 23.66 14.19 -4.90
C ASN A 125 22.46 14.77 -4.10
N PRO A 126 21.60 15.60 -4.73
CA PRO A 126 20.49 16.26 -4.04
C PRO A 126 19.51 15.29 -3.37
N GLY A 127 19.23 14.16 -4.02
CA GLY A 127 18.26 13.17 -3.54
C GLY A 127 18.64 12.54 -2.20
N ALA A 128 19.93 12.31 -1.94
CA ALA A 128 20.38 11.72 -0.67
C ALA A 128 20.03 12.58 0.56
N SER A 129 19.90 13.90 0.39
CA SER A 129 19.51 14.79 1.49
C SER A 129 18.04 14.66 1.89
N LEU A 130 17.21 14.00 1.07
CA LEU A 130 15.80 13.77 1.37
C LEU A 130 15.58 12.69 2.43
N ALA A 131 16.45 11.68 2.52
CA ALA A 131 16.33 10.59 3.50
C ALA A 131 16.42 11.07 4.95
N GLY A 132 17.13 12.18 5.23
CA GLY A 132 17.16 12.79 6.55
C GLY A 132 16.18 13.94 6.75
N ALA A 133 15.38 14.27 5.73
CA ALA A 133 14.49 15.44 5.70
C ALA A 133 13.01 15.07 5.58
N LEU A 134 12.71 13.87 5.11
CA LEU A 134 11.36 13.37 4.84
C LEU A 134 11.25 11.96 5.41
N PRO A 135 10.08 11.59 5.98
CA PRO A 135 9.85 10.23 6.47
C PRO A 135 9.88 9.21 5.32
N ASP A 136 10.16 7.95 5.64
CA ASP A 136 10.25 6.88 4.65
C ASP A 136 8.90 6.55 4.02
N ALA A 137 7.79 6.81 4.70
CA ALA A 137 6.44 6.66 4.16
C ALA A 137 5.54 7.87 4.41
N MET A 138 4.60 8.10 3.49
CA MET A 138 3.60 9.16 3.61
C MET A 138 2.26 8.73 2.99
N VAL A 139 1.15 9.17 3.58
CA VAL A 139 -0.22 9.00 3.05
C VAL A 139 -0.74 10.32 2.49
N PHE A 140 -1.34 10.25 1.30
CA PHE A 140 -1.95 11.37 0.60
C PHE A 140 -3.46 11.17 0.51
N GLY A 141 -4.19 12.07 1.17
CA GLY A 141 -5.65 12.06 1.18
C GLY A 141 -6.25 10.82 1.84
N ARG A 142 -5.81 10.50 3.08
CA ARG A 142 -6.20 9.27 3.83
C ARG A 142 -7.70 8.98 3.77
N ASP A 143 -8.53 9.99 4.00
CA ASP A 143 -10.01 9.86 4.05
C ASP A 143 -10.70 10.22 2.71
N ALA A 144 -9.92 10.21 1.61
CA ALA A 144 -10.36 10.51 0.25
C ALA A 144 -9.57 9.65 -0.77
N PHE A 145 -8.59 10.21 -1.48
CA PHE A 145 -7.86 9.49 -2.53
C PHE A 145 -7.09 8.24 -2.04
N GLY A 146 -6.63 8.25 -0.79
CA GLY A 146 -6.05 7.10 -0.11
C GLY A 146 -4.81 6.52 -0.78
N LEU A 147 -3.76 7.33 -1.00
CA LEU A 147 -2.51 6.84 -1.56
C LEU A 147 -1.40 6.85 -0.51
N ALA A 148 -0.90 5.68 -0.13
CA ALA A 148 0.33 5.53 0.64
C ALA A 148 1.53 5.33 -0.31
N VAL A 149 2.65 5.97 -0.01
CA VAL A 149 3.92 5.74 -0.71
C VAL A 149 5.00 5.48 0.32
N ILE A 150 5.70 4.36 0.16
CA ILE A 150 6.78 3.89 1.03
C ILE A 150 8.08 3.86 0.23
N ARG A 151 9.17 4.28 0.84
CA ARG A 151 10.49 4.39 0.21
C ARG A 151 11.55 3.81 1.12
N GLN A 152 12.45 3.01 0.56
CA GLN A 152 13.72 2.66 1.19
C GLN A 152 14.72 3.83 1.15
N GLY A 153 14.50 4.76 0.23
CA GLY A 153 15.39 5.88 -0.02
C GLY A 153 15.05 6.67 -1.27
N TRP A 154 16.00 7.51 -1.68
CA TRP A 154 15.84 8.53 -2.72
C TRP A 154 16.91 8.44 -3.82
N SER A 155 17.72 7.39 -3.82
CA SER A 155 18.74 7.10 -4.82
C SER A 155 18.18 6.27 -5.96
N THR A 156 18.89 6.28 -7.09
CA THR A 156 18.57 5.41 -8.22
C THR A 156 18.72 3.95 -7.81
N GLY A 157 17.60 3.21 -7.84
CA GLY A 157 17.58 1.78 -7.52
C GLY A 157 17.08 1.43 -6.13
N ASP A 158 16.77 2.43 -5.31
CA ASP A 158 16.08 2.21 -4.03
C ASP A 158 14.67 1.67 -4.27
N THR A 159 14.15 0.93 -3.29
CA THR A 159 12.79 0.42 -3.35
C THR A 159 11.80 1.57 -3.16
N GLN A 160 10.81 1.66 -4.05
CA GLN A 160 9.63 2.50 -3.88
C GLN A 160 8.38 1.63 -4.05
N ILE A 161 7.46 1.76 -3.11
CA ILE A 161 6.17 1.08 -3.13
C ILE A 161 5.10 2.16 -3.13
N SER A 162 4.08 2.02 -3.97
CA SER A 162 2.84 2.79 -3.81
C SER A 162 1.68 1.84 -3.56
N PHE A 163 0.73 2.26 -2.74
CA PHE A 163 -0.45 1.49 -2.35
C PHE A 163 -1.66 2.42 -2.33
N LYS A 164 -2.77 1.99 -2.94
CA LYS A 164 -3.99 2.80 -3.02
C LYS A 164 -5.17 2.07 -2.39
N ALA A 165 -5.85 2.73 -1.46
CA ALA A 165 -7.15 2.34 -0.92
C ALA A 165 -7.89 3.61 -0.47
N GLY A 166 -8.87 4.04 -1.26
CA GLY A 166 -9.58 5.28 -1.05
C GLY A 166 -10.96 5.30 -1.70
N ASP A 167 -11.61 6.45 -1.57
CA ASP A 167 -12.85 6.79 -2.25
C ASP A 167 -12.65 6.94 -3.75
N TYR A 168 -13.69 6.62 -4.51
CA TYR A 168 -13.82 7.01 -5.90
C TYR A 168 -14.05 8.53 -5.99
N LEU A 169 -13.15 9.22 -6.68
CA LEU A 169 -13.26 10.62 -7.01
C LEU A 169 -13.95 10.77 -8.37
N THR A 170 -13.26 10.68 -9.52
CA THR A 170 -13.94 11.00 -10.79
C THR A 170 -13.21 10.59 -12.08
N HIS A 171 -14.00 10.42 -13.15
CA HIS A 171 -13.64 10.46 -14.57
C HIS A 171 -12.51 9.54 -15.05
N HIS A 172 -11.25 9.88 -14.78
CA HIS A 172 -10.05 9.15 -15.23
C HIS A 172 -9.55 8.14 -14.20
N GLU A 173 -10.23 8.06 -13.06
CA GLU A 173 -9.96 7.08 -12.03
C GLU A 173 -10.39 5.67 -12.45
N HIS A 174 -9.62 4.68 -12.00
CA HIS A 174 -9.84 3.27 -12.27
C HIS A 174 -10.48 2.58 -11.06
N THR A 175 -10.96 1.37 -11.27
CA THR A 175 -11.47 0.48 -10.20
C THR A 175 -10.32 -0.34 -9.63
N ASP A 176 -9.42 0.34 -8.92
CA ASP A 176 -8.09 -0.12 -8.57
C ASP A 176 -7.81 -0.14 -7.05
N GLN A 177 -8.86 -0.24 -6.21
CA GLN A 177 -8.67 -0.24 -4.75
C GLN A 177 -7.90 -1.47 -4.28
N GLY A 178 -7.00 -1.26 -3.33
CA GLY A 178 -6.05 -2.26 -2.85
C GLY A 178 -4.84 -2.47 -3.76
N THR A 179 -4.74 -1.80 -4.91
CA THR A 179 -3.59 -1.99 -5.81
C THR A 179 -2.29 -1.45 -5.18
N PHE A 180 -1.18 -2.07 -5.53
CA PHE A 180 0.16 -1.59 -5.22
C PHE A 180 1.11 -1.67 -6.42
N THR A 181 2.21 -0.92 -6.38
CA THR A 181 3.33 -1.02 -7.33
C THR A 181 4.64 -1.17 -6.57
N ILE A 182 5.66 -1.73 -7.23
CA ILE A 182 7.01 -1.88 -6.67
C ILE A 182 8.02 -1.53 -7.76
N PHE A 183 8.89 -0.58 -7.44
CA PHE A 183 10.07 -0.26 -8.22
C PHE A 183 11.32 -0.60 -7.40
N LYS A 184 12.30 -1.26 -8.01
CA LYS A 184 13.67 -1.37 -7.50
C LYS A 184 14.62 -1.67 -8.65
N TYR A 185 15.54 -0.75 -8.94
CA TYR A 185 16.41 -0.71 -10.14
C TYR A 185 15.68 -0.63 -11.49
N ASP A 186 14.54 -1.29 -11.61
CA ASP A 186 13.57 -1.21 -12.69
C ASP A 186 12.16 -1.45 -12.12
N LYS A 187 11.17 -1.41 -12.99
CA LYS A 187 9.76 -1.63 -12.65
C LYS A 187 9.57 -3.12 -12.37
N LEU A 188 9.08 -3.48 -11.18
CA LEU A 188 8.92 -4.87 -10.79
C LEU A 188 7.45 -5.26 -10.71
N VAL A 189 6.64 -4.44 -10.06
CA VAL A 189 5.18 -4.60 -9.98
C VAL A 189 4.54 -3.33 -10.53
N ILE A 190 3.60 -3.48 -11.45
CA ILE A 190 3.02 -2.38 -12.23
C ILE A 190 1.50 -2.50 -12.31
N ASN A 191 0.80 -1.41 -12.62
CA ASN A 191 -0.57 -1.51 -13.14
C ASN A 191 -0.48 -1.73 -14.66
N SER A 192 -1.24 -2.69 -15.17
CA SER A 192 -1.16 -3.17 -16.56
C SER A 192 -2.04 -2.38 -17.52
N GLY A 193 -1.67 -2.43 -18.80
CA GLY A 193 -2.42 -1.77 -19.87
C GLY A 193 -2.07 -0.29 -20.00
N GLY A 194 -2.73 0.38 -20.94
CA GLY A 194 -2.48 1.78 -21.21
C GLY A 194 -3.66 2.44 -21.89
N TYR A 195 -3.69 3.78 -21.85
CA TYR A 195 -4.77 4.51 -22.48
C TYR A 195 -4.64 4.46 -24.02
N GLY A 196 -5.47 3.64 -24.65
CA GLY A 196 -5.57 3.48 -26.11
C GLY A 196 -6.92 2.94 -26.56
N GLY A 197 -7.13 2.85 -27.88
CA GLY A 197 -8.37 2.30 -28.44
C GLY A 197 -9.60 3.21 -28.34
N GLY A 198 -9.42 4.46 -27.88
CA GLY A 198 -10.49 5.43 -27.68
C GLY A 198 -11.08 5.40 -26.27
N TYR A 199 -11.65 6.53 -25.82
CA TYR A 199 -12.18 6.70 -24.47
C TYR A 199 -13.32 5.71 -24.13
N THR A 200 -14.10 5.32 -25.13
CA THR A 200 -15.20 4.34 -25.03
C THR A 200 -14.83 2.99 -25.67
N GLY A 201 -13.53 2.73 -25.87
CA GLY A 201 -13.03 1.53 -26.52
C GLY A 201 -13.10 0.29 -25.62
N VAL A 202 -13.16 -0.88 -26.25
CA VAL A 202 -13.24 -2.19 -25.58
C VAL A 202 -12.08 -2.39 -24.59
N HIS A 203 -10.83 -2.15 -25.01
CA HIS A 203 -9.66 -2.26 -24.12
C HIS A 203 -9.80 -1.41 -22.85
N ARG A 204 -10.21 -0.14 -22.99
CA ARG A 204 -10.31 0.76 -21.85
C ARG A 204 -11.35 0.25 -20.85
N LEU A 205 -12.56 -0.02 -21.33
CA LEU A 205 -13.72 -0.29 -20.48
C LEU A 205 -13.85 -1.74 -20.00
N ASN A 206 -13.23 -2.70 -20.70
CA ASN A 206 -13.26 -4.12 -20.33
C ASN A 206 -11.94 -4.62 -19.71
N TYR A 207 -10.85 -3.86 -19.78
CA TYR A 207 -9.58 -4.23 -19.14
C TYR A 207 -8.93 -3.07 -18.37
N TYR A 208 -8.54 -1.99 -19.05
CA TYR A 208 -7.59 -1.02 -18.49
C TYR A 208 -8.08 -0.33 -17.22
N VAL A 209 -9.34 0.09 -17.16
CA VAL A 209 -9.92 0.77 -15.97
C VAL A 209 -10.46 -0.21 -14.92
N ARG A 210 -10.33 -1.51 -15.18
CA ARG A 210 -10.95 -2.62 -14.43
C ARG A 210 -9.97 -3.22 -13.44
N THR A 211 -10.49 -3.85 -12.40
CA THR A 211 -9.65 -4.42 -11.32
C THR A 211 -8.67 -5.46 -11.84
N VAL A 212 -9.04 -6.23 -12.87
CA VAL A 212 -8.17 -7.21 -13.55
C VAL A 212 -6.89 -6.64 -14.17
N SER A 213 -6.76 -5.33 -14.33
CA SER A 213 -5.51 -4.69 -14.79
C SER A 213 -4.57 -4.29 -13.64
N THR A 214 -4.95 -4.58 -12.39
CA THR A 214 -4.34 -4.02 -11.19
C THR A 214 -3.90 -5.12 -10.21
N ASN A 215 -3.02 -4.78 -9.27
CA ASN A 215 -2.51 -5.73 -8.27
C ASN A 215 -3.48 -5.86 -7.09
N SER A 216 -4.72 -6.23 -7.37
CA SER A 216 -5.82 -6.31 -6.40
C SER A 216 -6.35 -7.76 -6.31
N ILE A 217 -7.61 -7.94 -5.93
CA ILE A 217 -8.26 -9.24 -5.76
C ILE A 217 -9.50 -9.31 -6.67
N LEU A 218 -9.68 -10.43 -7.36
CA LEU A 218 -10.91 -10.76 -8.06
C LEU A 218 -11.71 -11.77 -7.24
N ILE A 219 -13.03 -11.58 -7.24
CA ILE A 219 -14.01 -12.51 -6.69
C ILE A 219 -15.01 -12.77 -7.81
N GLN A 220 -14.84 -13.92 -8.45
CA GLN A 220 -15.58 -14.35 -9.63
C GLN A 220 -16.98 -14.81 -9.22
N ARG A 221 -17.97 -13.95 -9.49
CA ARG A 221 -19.39 -14.25 -9.35
C ARG A 221 -19.98 -14.40 -10.74
N PRO A 222 -20.34 -15.62 -11.18
CA PRO A 222 -20.94 -15.83 -12.49
C PRO A 222 -22.24 -15.03 -12.63
N GLY A 223 -22.41 -14.37 -13.78
CA GLY A 223 -23.58 -13.53 -14.06
C GLY A 223 -23.66 -12.23 -13.25
N GLU A 224 -22.56 -11.76 -12.65
CA GLU A 224 -22.52 -10.43 -12.07
C GLU A 224 -22.71 -9.37 -13.16
N VAL A 225 -23.65 -8.45 -12.95
CA VAL A 225 -23.98 -7.37 -13.88
C VAL A 225 -23.57 -6.03 -13.28
N TRP A 226 -23.24 -5.05 -14.11
CA TRP A 226 -23.15 -3.65 -13.69
C TRP A 226 -23.88 -2.78 -14.71
N ASP A 227 -24.53 -1.72 -14.21
CA ASP A 227 -25.13 -0.67 -15.04
C ASP A 227 -24.46 0.68 -14.71
N PRO A 228 -23.16 0.84 -15.02
CA PRO A 228 -22.48 2.10 -14.79
C PRO A 228 -23.10 3.18 -15.67
N ARG A 229 -23.18 4.42 -15.15
CA ARG A 229 -23.59 5.54 -16.00
C ARG A 229 -22.58 5.75 -17.12
N GLY A 230 -23.07 5.91 -18.35
CA GLY A 230 -22.25 6.36 -19.45
C GLY A 230 -22.53 5.66 -20.77
N VAL A 231 -21.48 5.54 -21.59
CA VAL A 231 -21.49 4.82 -22.86
C VAL A 231 -20.85 3.45 -22.64
N ASP A 232 -21.56 2.41 -23.03
CA ASP A 232 -21.07 1.03 -22.96
C ASP A 232 -19.98 0.78 -24.01
N PRO A 233 -19.02 -0.11 -23.73
CA PRO A 233 -18.10 -0.57 -24.75
C PRO A 233 -18.85 -1.29 -25.87
N PRO A 234 -18.33 -1.29 -27.11
CA PRO A 234 -18.82 -2.16 -28.17
C PRO A 234 -18.87 -3.61 -27.69
N GLY A 235 -20.06 -4.23 -27.74
CA GLY A 235 -20.27 -5.61 -27.27
C GLY A 235 -20.70 -5.74 -25.80
N GLY A 236 -20.74 -4.64 -25.04
CA GLY A 236 -21.14 -4.66 -23.63
C GLY A 236 -19.99 -4.93 -22.66
N TYR A 237 -20.26 -4.74 -21.36
CA TYR A 237 -19.28 -4.99 -20.31
C TYR A 237 -19.08 -6.49 -20.09
N VAL A 238 -17.82 -6.86 -19.84
CA VAL A 238 -17.44 -8.22 -19.40
C VAL A 238 -17.27 -8.29 -17.90
N ASN A 239 -17.41 -9.50 -17.35
CA ASN A 239 -17.31 -9.79 -15.92
C ASN A 239 -15.90 -10.17 -15.49
N ASP A 240 -15.08 -9.17 -15.19
CA ASP A 240 -13.71 -9.41 -14.72
C ASP A 240 -13.64 -9.96 -13.28
N GLY A 241 -14.76 -10.21 -12.60
CA GLY A 241 -14.80 -10.58 -11.19
C GLY A 241 -14.34 -9.45 -10.25
N GLY A 242 -14.18 -8.24 -10.76
CA GLY A 242 -13.56 -7.10 -10.07
C GLY A 242 -14.50 -6.29 -9.19
N GLN A 243 -14.10 -5.05 -8.94
CA GLN A 243 -14.83 -4.05 -8.16
C GLN A 243 -16.01 -3.46 -8.96
N ARG A 244 -16.92 -2.76 -8.28
CA ARG A 244 -18.08 -2.10 -8.88
C ARG A 244 -17.65 -1.03 -9.87
N LEU A 245 -18.33 -0.97 -11.01
CA LEU A 245 -18.20 0.15 -11.93
C LEU A 245 -19.15 1.28 -11.54
N ILE A 246 -18.61 2.33 -10.91
CA ILE A 246 -19.41 3.50 -10.51
C ILE A 246 -19.63 4.43 -11.71
N ASN A 247 -18.54 4.87 -12.34
CA ASN A 247 -18.56 5.57 -13.61
C ASN A 247 -17.42 5.07 -14.48
N SER A 248 -17.75 4.64 -15.68
CA SER A 248 -16.79 4.18 -16.68
C SER A 248 -16.47 5.26 -17.70
N THR A 249 -17.39 6.22 -17.89
CA THR A 249 -17.27 7.36 -18.80
C THR A 249 -17.97 8.61 -18.25
N GLY A 250 -17.51 9.79 -18.67
CA GLY A 250 -18.14 11.08 -18.35
C GLY A 250 -17.71 11.68 -17.01
N SER A 251 -18.12 12.93 -16.76
CA SER A 251 -17.85 13.67 -15.52
C SER A 251 -19.18 14.07 -14.88
N VAL A 252 -19.55 13.38 -13.80
CA VAL A 252 -20.87 13.54 -13.13
C VAL A 252 -20.76 14.10 -11.72
N MET A 253 -19.57 14.56 -11.32
CA MET A 253 -19.29 15.08 -9.98
C MET A 253 -19.01 16.59 -10.05
N PRO A 254 -20.03 17.45 -9.85
CA PRO A 254 -19.91 18.89 -10.06
C PRO A 254 -19.24 19.64 -8.90
N SER A 255 -19.25 19.10 -7.68
CA SER A 255 -18.64 19.73 -6.50
C SER A 255 -18.26 18.71 -5.42
N TYR A 256 -17.49 19.18 -4.45
CA TYR A 256 -17.14 18.42 -3.25
C TYR A 256 -18.40 18.06 -2.42
N GLU A 257 -19.34 18.99 -2.27
CA GLU A 257 -20.58 18.74 -1.52
C GLU A 257 -21.44 17.67 -2.18
N TYR A 258 -21.47 17.64 -3.52
CA TYR A 258 -22.15 16.57 -4.26
C TYR A 258 -21.49 15.22 -4.02
N TRP A 259 -20.15 15.17 -4.08
CA TRP A 259 -19.38 13.96 -3.78
C TRP A 259 -19.66 13.47 -2.37
N LEU A 260 -19.51 14.35 -1.37
CA LEU A 260 -19.70 14.03 0.04
C LEU A 260 -21.12 13.51 0.32
N ALA A 261 -22.14 14.15 -0.26
CA ALA A 261 -23.54 13.70 -0.15
C ALA A 261 -23.80 12.31 -0.78
N ASN A 262 -22.90 11.86 -1.67
CA ASN A 262 -22.99 10.58 -2.36
C ASN A 262 -21.87 9.59 -1.95
N LYS A 263 -21.09 9.91 -0.91
CA LYS A 263 -19.99 9.05 -0.44
C LYS A 263 -20.52 7.69 0.02
N THR A 264 -21.42 7.67 0.99
CA THR A 264 -22.05 6.44 1.53
C THR A 264 -23.55 6.31 1.22
N ALA A 265 -24.08 7.19 0.37
CA ALA A 265 -25.46 7.19 -0.08
C ALA A 265 -25.53 7.41 -1.60
N GLY A 266 -26.67 7.14 -2.23
CA GLY A 266 -26.86 7.42 -3.65
C GLY A 266 -25.85 6.68 -4.55
N LYS A 267 -24.82 7.40 -5.04
CA LYS A 267 -23.80 6.85 -5.95
C LYS A 267 -22.79 5.92 -5.32
N GLN A 268 -22.64 5.94 -3.99
CA GLN A 268 -21.73 5.05 -3.25
C GLN A 268 -20.28 5.20 -3.74
N TYR A 269 -19.77 6.43 -3.65
CA TYR A 269 -18.38 6.77 -3.98
C TYR A 269 -17.37 6.20 -2.99
N GLU A 270 -17.82 5.76 -1.82
CA GLU A 270 -17.01 4.99 -0.89
C GLU A 270 -16.62 3.64 -1.51
N THR A 271 -15.32 3.47 -1.72
CA THR A 271 -14.72 2.28 -2.31
C THR A 271 -13.57 1.70 -1.48
N GLY A 272 -13.07 2.41 -0.48
CA GLY A 272 -12.04 1.87 0.38
C GLY A 272 -11.45 2.92 1.31
N ASP A 273 -10.90 2.45 2.41
CA ASP A 273 -10.32 3.28 3.46
C ASP A 273 -8.93 2.77 3.84
N ILE A 274 -7.99 3.69 4.10
CA ILE A 274 -6.78 3.38 4.87
C ILE A 274 -7.16 3.41 6.36
N THR A 275 -7.44 2.23 6.91
CA THR A 275 -7.90 2.03 8.28
C THR A 275 -6.76 2.20 9.30
N ALA A 276 -5.53 1.86 8.91
CA ALA A 276 -4.34 2.02 9.74
C ALA A 276 -3.16 2.52 8.92
N PHE A 277 -2.34 3.39 9.51
CA PHE A 277 -1.06 3.80 8.93
C PHE A 277 -0.08 4.06 10.06
N ASP A 278 1.09 3.42 9.97
CA ASP A 278 2.19 3.63 10.90
C ASP A 278 3.52 3.52 10.16
N ASN A 279 4.52 4.26 10.61
CA ASN A 279 5.83 4.27 9.98
C ASN A 279 6.90 4.63 11.00
N VAL A 280 7.88 3.75 11.14
CA VAL A 280 9.11 3.95 11.88
C VAL A 280 10.25 3.92 10.86
N ASP A 281 10.85 5.08 10.60
CA ASP A 281 11.89 5.24 9.57
C ASP A 281 13.05 4.26 9.79
N GLY A 282 13.47 3.59 8.72
CA GLY A 282 14.51 2.55 8.74
C GLY A 282 14.11 1.22 9.42
N ASP A 283 12.90 1.10 9.96
CA ASP A 283 12.40 -0.10 10.63
C ASP A 283 11.23 -0.73 9.86
N TYR A 284 10.02 -0.19 9.94
CA TYR A 284 8.86 -0.67 9.17
C TYR A 284 7.91 0.44 8.71
N SER A 285 7.13 0.15 7.68
CA SER A 285 5.96 0.93 7.29
C SER A 285 4.75 0.00 7.16
N TYR A 286 3.63 0.36 7.78
CA TYR A 286 2.39 -0.41 7.79
C TYR A 286 1.22 0.39 7.22
N VAL A 287 0.43 -0.26 6.37
CA VAL A 287 -0.85 0.24 5.86
C VAL A 287 -1.90 -0.85 6.01
N GLY A 288 -2.91 -0.61 6.85
CA GLY A 288 -4.13 -1.41 6.91
C GLY A 288 -5.24 -0.76 6.06
N SER A 289 -6.04 -1.57 5.38
CA SER A 289 -7.15 -1.08 4.57
C SER A 289 -8.36 -2.00 4.57
N ASP A 290 -9.53 -1.39 4.36
CA ASP A 290 -10.78 -2.08 4.03
C ASP A 290 -11.23 -1.61 2.65
N ILE A 291 -11.32 -2.53 1.70
CA ILE A 291 -11.78 -2.28 0.33
C ILE A 291 -13.07 -3.03 0.02
N THR A 292 -13.77 -3.52 1.04
CA THR A 292 -15.01 -4.30 0.90
C THR A 292 -16.04 -3.55 0.09
N ARG A 293 -16.15 -2.23 0.33
CA ARG A 293 -17.11 -1.35 -0.36
C ARG A 293 -16.76 -1.11 -1.82
N ALA A 294 -15.54 -1.41 -2.27
CA ALA A 294 -15.22 -1.38 -3.70
C ALA A 294 -16.06 -2.40 -4.49
N TYR A 295 -16.44 -3.52 -3.87
CA TYR A 295 -17.17 -4.61 -4.52
C TYR A 295 -18.68 -4.49 -4.29
N ASN A 296 -19.47 -5.24 -5.08
CA ASN A 296 -20.85 -5.52 -4.73
C ASN A 296 -20.83 -6.38 -3.45
N SER A 297 -20.97 -5.72 -2.31
CA SER A 297 -20.79 -6.30 -0.99
C SER A 297 -22.11 -6.38 -0.25
N THR A 298 -22.12 -7.10 0.88
CA THR A 298 -23.26 -7.12 1.79
C THR A 298 -23.62 -5.73 2.35
N ALA A 299 -22.69 -4.78 2.34
CA ALA A 299 -22.96 -3.38 2.73
C ALA A 299 -23.62 -2.57 1.60
N TYR A 300 -23.28 -2.85 0.34
CA TYR A 300 -23.92 -2.26 -0.82
C TYR A 300 -23.70 -3.13 -2.07
N ASP A 301 -24.80 -3.46 -2.74
CA ASP A 301 -24.84 -4.18 -4.01
C ASP A 301 -25.64 -3.35 -5.01
N SER A 302 -25.03 -2.99 -6.15
CA SER A 302 -25.67 -2.15 -7.17
C SER A 302 -26.91 -2.79 -7.78
N ASN A 303 -27.04 -4.12 -7.70
CA ASN A 303 -28.13 -4.88 -8.30
C ASN A 303 -29.12 -5.42 -7.27
N GLY A 304 -28.82 -5.29 -5.96
CA GLY A 304 -29.69 -5.75 -4.88
C GLY A 304 -29.78 -7.28 -4.76
N GLU A 305 -28.73 -8.01 -5.14
CA GLU A 305 -28.70 -9.48 -5.17
C GLU A 305 -28.00 -10.11 -3.94
N GLY A 306 -27.74 -9.31 -2.91
CA GLY A 306 -27.17 -9.75 -1.63
C GLY A 306 -25.65 -9.65 -1.51
N GLY A 307 -24.97 -9.12 -2.53
CA GLY A 307 -23.52 -8.95 -2.56
C GLY A 307 -22.74 -10.26 -2.78
N LYS A 308 -21.54 -10.15 -3.35
CA LYS A 308 -20.61 -11.27 -3.55
C LYS A 308 -19.60 -11.45 -2.44
N VAL A 309 -19.38 -10.41 -1.63
CA VAL A 309 -18.43 -10.40 -0.51
C VAL A 309 -19.01 -9.74 0.74
N SER A 310 -18.57 -10.21 1.91
CA SER A 310 -18.80 -9.56 3.20
C SER A 310 -17.56 -8.90 3.78
N GLN A 311 -16.36 -9.26 3.30
CA GLN A 311 -15.10 -8.69 3.75
C GLN A 311 -14.05 -8.79 2.64
N VAL A 312 -13.36 -7.69 2.38
CA VAL A 312 -12.11 -7.63 1.62
C VAL A 312 -11.19 -6.61 2.30
N THR A 313 -10.26 -7.09 3.13
CA THR A 313 -9.26 -6.22 3.78
C THR A 313 -7.87 -6.57 3.30
N ARG A 314 -6.98 -5.58 3.24
CA ARG A 314 -5.58 -5.74 2.86
C ARG A 314 -4.67 -5.03 3.85
N GLN A 315 -3.68 -5.75 4.36
CA GLN A 315 -2.61 -5.27 5.22
C GLN A 315 -1.30 -5.33 4.42
N VAL A 316 -0.62 -4.20 4.31
CA VAL A 316 0.70 -4.08 3.67
C VAL A 316 1.72 -3.68 4.72
N VAL A 317 2.76 -4.49 4.88
CA VAL A 317 3.90 -4.19 5.76
C VAL A 317 5.16 -4.18 4.92
N TYR A 318 5.93 -3.11 4.97
CA TYR A 318 7.28 -3.07 4.41
C TYR A 318 8.27 -3.06 5.56
N LEU A 319 9.18 -4.06 5.56
CA LEU A 319 10.29 -4.15 6.51
C LEU A 319 11.52 -3.54 5.83
N HIS A 320 12.01 -2.43 6.35
CA HIS A 320 13.09 -1.66 5.72
C HIS A 320 14.43 -2.40 5.74
N ASP A 321 14.71 -3.09 6.84
CA ASP A 321 15.90 -3.91 7.07
C ASP A 321 15.94 -5.16 6.18
N GLU A 322 14.81 -5.84 6.01
CA GLU A 322 14.67 -6.99 5.10
C GLU A 322 14.46 -6.56 3.64
N ASP A 323 14.16 -5.28 3.38
CA ASP A 323 13.73 -4.75 2.07
C ASP A 323 12.71 -5.70 1.42
N ALA A 324 11.63 -5.95 2.14
CA ALA A 324 10.59 -6.91 1.77
C ALA A 324 9.20 -6.37 2.12
N MET A 325 8.26 -6.55 1.21
CA MET A 325 6.85 -6.21 1.38
C MET A 325 6.04 -7.47 1.66
N ILE A 326 5.29 -7.47 2.74
CA ILE A 326 4.34 -8.51 3.13
C ILE A 326 2.94 -7.99 2.81
N VAL A 327 2.14 -8.81 2.14
CA VAL A 327 0.73 -8.52 1.86
C VAL A 327 -0.10 -9.62 2.49
N PHE A 328 -0.97 -9.23 3.43
CA PHE A 328 -1.95 -10.11 4.04
C PHE A 328 -3.36 -9.65 3.66
N ASP A 329 -4.14 -10.55 3.07
CA ASP A 329 -5.50 -10.27 2.63
C ASP A 329 -6.48 -11.19 3.34
N ARG A 330 -7.65 -10.63 3.69
CA ARG A 330 -8.80 -11.40 4.18
C ARG A 330 -9.93 -11.24 3.19
N VAL A 331 -10.45 -12.35 2.66
CA VAL A 331 -11.50 -12.32 1.65
C VAL A 331 -12.63 -13.25 2.05
N ALA A 332 -13.76 -12.66 2.45
CA ALA A 332 -15.00 -13.38 2.74
C ALA A 332 -16.00 -13.22 1.59
N SER A 333 -16.24 -14.28 0.83
CA SER A 333 -17.29 -14.35 -0.20
C SER A 333 -18.62 -14.85 0.38
N THR A 334 -19.74 -14.44 -0.19
CA THR A 334 -21.08 -14.90 0.20
C THR A 334 -21.42 -16.30 -0.32
N ASN A 335 -20.61 -16.82 -1.24
CA ASN A 335 -20.73 -18.16 -1.79
C ASN A 335 -19.33 -18.80 -1.89
N PRO A 336 -19.15 -20.05 -1.42
CA PRO A 336 -17.84 -20.73 -1.53
C PRO A 336 -17.41 -21.00 -2.98
N GLY A 337 -18.37 -21.08 -3.92
CA GLY A 337 -18.09 -21.27 -5.33
C GLY A 337 -17.58 -20.01 -6.04
N TYR A 338 -17.57 -18.84 -5.39
CA TYR A 338 -16.96 -17.65 -5.98
C TYR A 338 -15.44 -17.74 -5.88
N LYS A 339 -14.80 -18.02 -7.02
CA LYS A 339 -13.35 -18.19 -7.11
C LYS A 339 -12.66 -16.87 -6.76
N LYS A 340 -11.67 -16.94 -5.88
CA LYS A 340 -10.88 -15.79 -5.43
C LYS A 340 -9.52 -15.83 -6.10
N LYS A 341 -9.10 -14.71 -6.69
CA LYS A 341 -7.81 -14.58 -7.38
C LYS A 341 -7.05 -13.38 -6.82
N TRP A 342 -5.87 -13.63 -6.27
CA TRP A 342 -4.91 -12.57 -5.92
C TRP A 342 -4.03 -12.25 -7.13
N LEU A 343 -3.96 -10.97 -7.53
CA LEU A 343 -3.31 -10.56 -8.77
C LEU A 343 -1.95 -9.89 -8.54
N LEU A 344 -0.98 -10.20 -9.40
CA LEU A 344 0.31 -9.51 -9.48
C LEU A 344 0.78 -9.37 -10.94
N HIS A 345 0.74 -8.15 -11.46
CA HIS A 345 1.17 -7.78 -12.80
C HIS A 345 2.64 -7.40 -12.83
N THR A 346 3.35 -8.00 -13.79
CA THR A 346 4.79 -7.83 -13.97
C THR A 346 5.16 -7.65 -15.44
N PRO A 347 6.27 -6.96 -15.74
CA PRO A 347 6.74 -6.84 -17.12
C PRO A 347 7.07 -8.16 -17.78
N ASN A 348 7.61 -9.11 -17.01
CA ASN A 348 8.06 -10.41 -17.50
C ASN A 348 7.40 -11.55 -16.74
N LYS A 349 7.38 -12.75 -17.34
CA LYS A 349 6.85 -13.96 -16.74
C LYS A 349 7.66 -14.39 -15.52
N PHE A 350 7.01 -14.85 -14.46
CA PHE A 350 7.68 -15.50 -13.33
C PHE A 350 8.18 -16.90 -13.70
N VAL A 351 9.35 -17.24 -13.19
CA VAL A 351 9.97 -18.57 -13.25
C VAL A 351 9.83 -19.24 -11.89
N GLY A 352 9.41 -20.51 -11.90
CA GLY A 352 9.19 -21.33 -10.71
C GLY A 352 8.00 -22.27 -10.90
N GLY A 353 8.09 -23.46 -10.29
CA GLY A 353 7.07 -24.50 -10.39
C GLY A 353 7.11 -25.33 -11.67
N SER A 354 6.32 -26.41 -11.67
CA SER A 354 6.10 -27.26 -12.85
C SER A 354 4.93 -26.70 -13.67
N GLU A 355 5.23 -26.24 -14.88
CA GLU A 355 4.29 -25.54 -15.75
C GLU A 355 3.46 -26.50 -16.62
N VAL A 356 2.14 -26.29 -16.61
CA VAL A 356 1.18 -26.94 -17.51
C VAL A 356 0.47 -25.86 -18.34
N VAL A 357 0.50 -25.98 -19.66
CA VAL A 357 -0.21 -25.04 -20.54
C VAL A 357 -1.69 -25.39 -20.52
N ALA A 358 -2.53 -24.54 -19.93
CA ALA A 358 -3.97 -24.70 -19.95
C ALA A 358 -4.59 -24.11 -21.23
N LEU A 359 -4.08 -22.97 -21.70
CA LEU A 359 -4.52 -22.33 -22.93
C LEU A 359 -3.36 -21.67 -23.67
N GLY A 360 -3.35 -21.75 -25.00
CA GLY A 360 -2.31 -21.12 -25.83
C GLY A 360 -0.98 -21.86 -25.79
N SER A 361 0.08 -21.19 -25.35
CA SER A 361 1.44 -21.73 -25.28
C SER A 361 2.19 -21.24 -24.03
N ALA A 362 3.31 -21.87 -23.68
CA ALA A 362 4.07 -21.53 -22.48
C ALA A 362 4.51 -20.05 -22.40
N ASN A 363 4.70 -19.35 -23.53
CA ASN A 363 5.14 -17.95 -23.56
C ASN A 363 4.09 -17.00 -24.17
N ASN A 364 2.88 -17.50 -24.42
CA ASN A 364 1.75 -16.73 -24.96
C ASN A 364 0.48 -17.53 -24.67
N GLY A 365 -0.05 -17.41 -23.46
CA GLY A 365 -1.11 -18.27 -22.95
C GLY A 365 -1.38 -18.13 -21.46
N ILE A 366 -2.16 -19.09 -20.96
CA ILE A 366 -2.42 -19.31 -19.53
C ILE A 366 -1.68 -20.59 -19.14
N VAL A 367 -0.77 -20.45 -18.19
CA VAL A 367 0.06 -21.55 -17.68
C VAL A 367 -0.25 -21.77 -16.22
N GLU A 368 -0.70 -22.97 -15.89
CA GLU A 368 -1.02 -23.39 -14.54
C GLU A 368 0.20 -24.02 -13.86
N VAL A 369 0.33 -23.73 -12.58
CA VAL A 369 1.35 -24.28 -11.70
C VAL A 369 0.68 -24.62 -10.36
N SER A 370 0.83 -25.86 -9.88
CA SER A 370 0.45 -26.19 -8.50
C SER A 370 1.50 -25.63 -7.53
N GLY A 371 1.04 -25.03 -6.43
CA GLY A 371 1.91 -24.51 -5.37
C GLY A 371 2.92 -25.54 -4.86
N THR A 372 2.49 -26.81 -4.73
CA THR A 372 3.34 -27.93 -4.30
C THR A 372 4.54 -28.21 -5.19
N SER A 373 4.52 -27.73 -6.43
CA SER A 373 5.62 -27.89 -7.39
C SER A 373 6.67 -26.76 -7.32
N ILE A 374 6.40 -25.69 -6.57
CA ILE A 374 7.26 -24.53 -6.44
C ILE A 374 8.31 -24.81 -5.36
N ALA A 375 9.58 -24.83 -5.75
CA ALA A 375 10.67 -25.09 -4.83
C ALA A 375 10.80 -23.98 -3.78
N GLY A 376 10.69 -24.33 -2.50
CA GLY A 376 10.79 -23.39 -1.36
C GLY A 376 9.76 -22.27 -1.43
N ASP A 377 8.59 -22.55 -2.04
CA ASP A 377 7.47 -21.62 -2.23
C ASP A 377 7.84 -20.29 -2.91
N THR A 378 9.00 -20.25 -3.60
CA THR A 378 9.58 -19.02 -4.14
C THR A 378 9.58 -19.04 -5.66
N MET A 379 8.93 -18.05 -6.27
CA MET A 379 9.04 -17.74 -7.70
C MET A 379 9.85 -16.46 -7.92
N THR A 380 10.44 -16.30 -9.11
CA THR A 380 11.20 -15.08 -9.43
C THR A 380 10.87 -14.47 -10.78
N MET A 381 10.94 -13.15 -10.87
CA MET A 381 10.80 -12.37 -12.11
C MET A 381 11.93 -11.36 -12.17
N THR A 382 12.62 -11.26 -13.31
CA THR A 382 13.71 -10.28 -13.52
C THR A 382 13.29 -9.27 -14.58
N ASN A 383 13.52 -7.99 -14.33
CA ASN A 383 13.32 -6.91 -15.30
C ASN A 383 14.47 -5.92 -15.23
N GLY A 384 15.17 -5.69 -16.34
CA GLY A 384 16.35 -4.84 -16.37
C GLY A 384 17.40 -5.26 -15.34
N ASN A 385 17.72 -4.37 -14.40
CA ASN A 385 18.61 -4.66 -13.26
C ASN A 385 17.87 -5.06 -11.98
N GLY A 386 16.54 -5.03 -11.98
CA GLY A 386 15.71 -5.44 -10.86
C GLY A 386 15.32 -6.93 -10.96
N LYS A 387 15.06 -7.53 -9.80
CA LYS A 387 14.48 -8.87 -9.67
C LYS A 387 13.52 -8.89 -8.49
N LEU A 388 12.39 -9.54 -8.67
CA LEU A 388 11.39 -9.75 -7.63
C LEU A 388 11.34 -11.23 -7.28
N PHE A 389 11.37 -11.52 -5.98
CA PHE A 389 11.05 -12.83 -5.42
C PHE A 389 9.63 -12.76 -4.84
N LEU A 390 8.81 -13.77 -5.14
CA LEU A 390 7.46 -13.92 -4.59
C LEU A 390 7.40 -15.23 -3.82
N GLN A 391 7.10 -15.15 -2.53
CA GLN A 391 6.80 -16.29 -1.66
C GLN A 391 5.32 -16.31 -1.32
N VAL A 392 4.67 -17.46 -1.49
CA VAL A 392 3.25 -17.64 -1.18
C VAL A 392 3.12 -18.50 0.06
N LEU A 393 2.73 -17.90 1.18
CA LEU A 393 2.60 -18.58 2.47
C LEU A 393 1.15 -18.97 2.79
N ARG A 394 0.19 -18.20 2.26
CA ARG A 394 -1.24 -18.54 2.27
C ARG A 394 -1.91 -18.21 0.93
N PRO A 395 -2.92 -19.00 0.52
CA PRO A 395 -3.47 -20.17 1.22
C PRO A 395 -2.50 -21.36 1.24
N ALA A 396 -2.67 -22.33 2.15
CA ALA A 396 -1.71 -23.42 2.33
C ALA A 396 -1.60 -24.36 1.11
N THR A 397 -2.68 -24.48 0.35
CA THR A 397 -2.75 -25.19 -0.93
C THR A 397 -3.35 -24.27 -1.97
N TYR A 398 -2.63 -24.04 -3.07
CA TYR A 398 -2.96 -23.02 -4.04
C TYR A 398 -2.52 -23.41 -5.45
N THR A 399 -3.22 -22.81 -6.43
CA THR A 399 -2.79 -22.80 -7.83
C THR A 399 -2.28 -21.42 -8.20
N VAL A 400 -1.34 -21.40 -9.15
CA VAL A 400 -0.82 -20.20 -9.79
C VAL A 400 -1.13 -20.26 -11.27
N ASN A 401 -1.88 -19.28 -11.77
CA ASN A 401 -2.01 -19.03 -13.19
C ASN A 401 -1.04 -17.94 -13.61
N LYS A 402 -0.16 -18.24 -14.56
CA LYS A 402 0.68 -17.25 -15.26
C LYS A 402 -0.03 -16.89 -16.55
N VAL A 403 -0.65 -15.73 -16.58
CA VAL A 403 -1.45 -15.25 -17.72
C VAL A 403 -0.66 -14.19 -18.46
N GLY A 404 -0.38 -14.40 -19.74
CA GLY A 404 0.35 -13.38 -20.49
C GLY A 404 0.95 -13.80 -21.83
N GLY A 405 1.77 -12.89 -22.36
CA GLY A 405 2.22 -12.88 -23.75
C GLY A 405 1.29 -12.06 -24.64
N THR A 406 1.72 -11.79 -25.88
CA THR A 406 1.09 -10.82 -26.78
C THR A 406 -0.42 -10.99 -26.96
N SER A 407 -0.91 -12.22 -26.95
CA SER A 407 -2.33 -12.57 -27.17
C SER A 407 -3.12 -12.80 -25.87
N TYR A 408 -2.50 -12.67 -24.69
CA TYR A 408 -3.15 -12.95 -23.39
C TYR A 408 -2.84 -11.92 -22.29
N ARG A 409 -1.93 -10.97 -22.54
CA ARG A 409 -1.57 -9.91 -21.57
C ARG A 409 -2.75 -9.07 -21.09
N TYR A 410 -3.84 -9.01 -21.86
CA TYR A 410 -5.09 -8.32 -21.55
C TYR A 410 -6.29 -9.28 -21.50
N TYR A 411 -6.03 -10.56 -21.20
CA TYR A 411 -7.04 -11.59 -21.03
C TYR A 411 -7.93 -11.28 -19.84
N VAL A 412 -9.24 -11.33 -20.05
CA VAL A 412 -10.27 -11.27 -19.02
C VAL A 412 -11.15 -12.48 -19.19
N GLU A 413 -11.38 -13.20 -18.09
CA GLU A 413 -12.40 -14.25 -18.07
C GLU A 413 -13.76 -13.57 -18.09
N ASP A 414 -14.47 -13.61 -19.22
CA ASP A 414 -15.52 -12.62 -19.49
C ASP A 414 -16.86 -12.92 -18.79
N ASP A 415 -17.08 -14.16 -18.36
CA ASP A 415 -18.30 -14.63 -17.71
C ASP A 415 -18.20 -14.63 -16.16
N GLY A 416 -16.99 -14.49 -15.64
CA GLY A 416 -16.66 -14.53 -14.22
C GLY A 416 -16.66 -15.94 -13.64
N ASP A 417 -16.29 -16.96 -14.40
CA ASP A 417 -16.07 -18.34 -13.97
C ASP A 417 -14.87 -18.98 -14.71
N ASP A 418 -14.13 -19.88 -14.05
CA ASP A 418 -13.09 -20.68 -14.71
C ASP A 418 -13.48 -22.17 -14.79
N SER A 419 -14.71 -22.53 -14.38
CA SER A 419 -15.10 -23.92 -14.15
C SER A 419 -15.28 -24.75 -15.43
N ASP A 420 -15.53 -24.10 -16.56
CA ASP A 420 -15.64 -24.72 -17.90
C ASP A 420 -14.40 -24.50 -18.77
N GLY A 421 -13.33 -23.98 -18.18
CA GLY A 421 -12.06 -23.69 -18.83
C GLY A 421 -11.74 -22.21 -18.78
N TYR A 422 -10.85 -21.79 -19.68
CA TYR A 422 -10.54 -20.38 -19.91
C TYR A 422 -11.12 -20.01 -21.27
N ASP A 423 -12.23 -19.28 -21.30
CA ASP A 423 -12.98 -18.99 -22.52
C ASP A 423 -13.14 -17.48 -22.81
N GLY A 424 -12.61 -16.64 -21.94
CA GLY A 424 -12.61 -15.20 -22.04
C GLY A 424 -11.82 -14.58 -23.19
N THR A 425 -11.81 -13.25 -23.21
CA THR A 425 -11.28 -12.45 -24.32
C THR A 425 -10.01 -11.70 -23.93
N ASN A 426 -9.04 -11.68 -24.83
CA ASN A 426 -7.92 -10.74 -24.75
C ASN A 426 -8.33 -9.40 -25.37
N HIS A 427 -8.64 -8.41 -24.53
CA HIS A 427 -9.13 -7.09 -24.94
C HIS A 427 -7.98 -6.20 -25.46
N ASP A 428 -7.31 -6.63 -26.54
CA ASP A 428 -6.28 -5.83 -27.21
C ASP A 428 -6.91 -4.64 -27.95
N GLY A 429 -6.17 -3.55 -28.07
CA GLY A 429 -6.69 -2.28 -28.58
C GLY A 429 -5.85 -1.07 -28.22
N TYR A 430 -4.71 -1.32 -27.56
CA TYR A 430 -3.76 -0.31 -27.17
C TYR A 430 -2.41 -0.63 -27.81
N THR A 431 -1.84 0.37 -28.49
CA THR A 431 -0.49 0.26 -29.05
C THR A 431 0.51 0.71 -28.01
N GLU A 432 1.25 -0.26 -27.48
CA GLU A 432 2.33 0.00 -26.54
C GLU A 432 3.46 0.82 -27.19
N THR A 433 4.06 1.72 -26.42
CA THR A 433 5.27 2.45 -26.85
C THR A 433 6.34 2.35 -25.77
N SER A 434 7.60 2.60 -26.14
CA SER A 434 8.78 2.30 -25.31
C SER A 434 8.90 3.05 -23.97
N TRP A 435 8.06 4.05 -23.73
CA TRP A 435 7.97 4.74 -22.43
C TRP A 435 6.78 4.27 -21.59
N HIS A 436 6.07 3.22 -22.02
CA HIS A 436 5.05 2.57 -21.22
C HIS A 436 5.66 1.54 -20.26
N ASP A 437 5.04 1.32 -19.10
CA ASP A 437 5.45 0.34 -18.12
C ASP A 437 4.91 -0.98 -18.66
N TYR A 438 5.69 -1.57 -19.56
CA TYR A 438 5.30 -2.70 -20.37
C TYR A 438 4.88 -3.85 -19.44
N GLY A 439 3.63 -4.30 -19.56
CA GLY A 439 3.04 -5.34 -18.70
C GLY A 439 2.54 -6.50 -19.54
N ASN A 440 3.36 -7.53 -19.67
CA ASN A 440 3.03 -8.70 -20.50
C ASN A 440 2.44 -9.86 -19.74
N TRP A 441 2.61 -9.89 -18.42
CA TRP A 441 2.29 -11.04 -17.60
C TRP A 441 1.63 -10.63 -16.30
N ARG A 442 0.75 -11.47 -15.80
CA ARG A 442 0.28 -11.44 -14.43
C ARG A 442 0.30 -12.83 -13.83
N ILE A 443 0.37 -12.84 -12.51
CA ILE A 443 0.16 -14.01 -11.67
C ILE A 443 -1.22 -13.90 -11.04
N GLU A 444 -1.97 -15.00 -11.06
CA GLU A 444 -3.20 -15.17 -10.31
C GLU A 444 -2.99 -16.32 -9.32
N ILE A 445 -3.07 -16.04 -8.02
CA ILE A 445 -3.03 -17.08 -6.98
C ILE A 445 -4.46 -17.36 -6.54
N SER A 446 -4.87 -18.63 -6.56
CA SER A 446 -6.19 -19.08 -6.11
C SER A 446 -6.06 -20.19 -5.07
N PRO A 447 -6.92 -20.24 -4.04
CA PRO A 447 -7.06 -21.43 -3.19
C PRO A 447 -7.46 -22.65 -4.03
N GLU A 448 -6.91 -23.82 -3.72
CA GLU A 448 -7.30 -25.08 -4.40
C GLU A 448 -8.73 -25.53 -4.02
N SER A 449 -9.19 -25.17 -2.82
CA SER A 449 -10.50 -25.57 -2.30
C SER A 449 -11.45 -24.38 -2.24
N ALA A 450 -12.70 -24.60 -2.68
CA ALA A 450 -13.78 -23.64 -2.54
C ALA A 450 -14.11 -23.38 -1.06
N SER A 451 -14.09 -22.12 -0.65
CA SER A 451 -14.38 -21.67 0.71
C SER A 451 -15.09 -20.32 0.68
N THR A 452 -15.90 -20.02 1.69
CA THR A 452 -16.43 -18.65 1.87
C THR A 452 -15.39 -17.70 2.44
N PHE A 453 -14.31 -18.20 3.04
CA PHE A 453 -13.27 -17.38 3.64
C PHE A 453 -11.90 -17.92 3.29
N ASP A 454 -11.05 -17.04 2.76
CA ASP A 454 -9.67 -17.35 2.43
C ASP A 454 -8.77 -16.17 2.82
N THR A 455 -7.57 -16.50 3.30
CA THR A 455 -6.49 -15.55 3.53
C THR A 455 -5.41 -15.71 2.48
N PHE A 456 -4.85 -14.60 2.00
CA PHE A 456 -3.65 -14.61 1.18
C PHE A 456 -2.51 -13.98 1.95
N LEU A 457 -1.37 -14.66 2.05
CA LEU A 457 -0.18 -14.14 2.71
C LEU A 457 1.00 -14.29 1.76
N ASN A 458 1.49 -13.18 1.23
CA ASN A 458 2.52 -13.15 0.20
C ASN A 458 3.68 -12.26 0.64
N VAL A 459 4.92 -12.72 0.40
CA VAL A 459 6.15 -11.95 0.63
C VAL A 459 6.78 -11.59 -0.72
N LEU A 460 6.93 -10.30 -0.97
CA LEU A 460 7.46 -9.69 -2.17
C LEU A 460 8.81 -9.05 -1.84
N THR A 461 9.89 -9.64 -2.33
CA THR A 461 11.26 -9.20 -1.99
C THR A 461 11.98 -8.68 -3.24
N PRO A 462 12.04 -7.35 -3.45
CA PRO A 462 12.77 -6.77 -4.57
C PRO A 462 14.29 -6.78 -4.31
N ARG A 463 15.08 -7.08 -5.34
CA ARG A 463 16.54 -7.16 -5.28
C ARG A 463 17.17 -6.68 -6.58
N HIS A 464 18.49 -6.51 -6.58
CA HIS A 464 19.26 -6.45 -7.82
C HIS A 464 19.22 -7.83 -8.51
N LYS A 465 19.26 -7.87 -9.86
CA LYS A 465 19.15 -9.12 -10.66
C LYS A 465 20.15 -10.23 -10.30
N ASN A 466 21.28 -9.85 -9.71
CA ASN A 466 22.33 -10.80 -9.31
C ASN A 466 22.03 -11.53 -8.00
N ALA A 467 20.97 -11.14 -7.27
CA ALA A 467 20.57 -11.86 -6.07
C ALA A 467 20.08 -13.27 -6.43
N SER A 468 20.63 -14.28 -5.74
CA SER A 468 20.29 -15.69 -5.93
C SER A 468 19.19 -16.18 -5.01
N SER A 469 19.04 -15.58 -3.84
CA SER A 469 18.12 -16.00 -2.78
C SER A 469 17.67 -14.81 -1.94
N VAL A 470 16.62 -15.04 -1.14
CA VAL A 470 16.07 -14.12 -0.15
C VAL A 470 15.79 -14.88 1.13
N THR A 471 15.57 -14.16 2.23
CA THR A 471 15.10 -14.73 3.49
C THR A 471 13.78 -15.47 3.26
N SER A 472 13.68 -16.73 3.67
CA SER A 472 12.44 -17.49 3.53
C SER A 472 11.44 -17.10 4.61
N GLY A 473 10.19 -16.92 4.21
CA GLY A 473 9.07 -16.71 5.13
C GLY A 473 8.58 -18.04 5.69
N GLU A 474 8.16 -18.05 6.95
CA GLU A 474 7.61 -19.22 7.64
C GLU A 474 6.31 -18.82 8.34
N VAL A 475 5.28 -19.67 8.30
CA VAL A 475 4.07 -19.50 9.11
C VAL A 475 4.24 -20.27 10.42
N LEU A 476 4.28 -19.55 11.53
CA LEU A 476 4.50 -20.10 12.87
C LEU A 476 3.19 -20.58 13.52
N ALA A 477 2.09 -19.87 13.26
CA ALA A 477 0.75 -20.22 13.74
C ALA A 477 -0.30 -19.66 12.77
N ASP A 478 -1.44 -20.32 12.69
CA ASP A 478 -2.56 -19.90 11.84
C ASP A 478 -3.84 -20.55 12.35
N ASP A 479 -4.65 -19.77 13.05
CA ASP A 479 -5.89 -20.21 13.67
C ASP A 479 -7.00 -19.16 13.48
N ALA A 480 -8.12 -19.30 14.19
CA ALA A 480 -9.25 -18.39 14.05
C ALA A 480 -8.97 -16.96 14.59
N VAL A 481 -7.97 -16.80 15.46
CA VAL A 481 -7.63 -15.51 16.08
C VAL A 481 -6.53 -14.82 15.28
N ALA A 482 -5.43 -15.53 14.98
CA ALA A 482 -4.26 -14.92 14.35
C ALA A 482 -3.53 -15.81 13.34
N THR A 483 -3.00 -15.17 12.30
CA THR A 483 -2.00 -15.70 11.39
C THR A 483 -0.65 -15.07 11.75
N VAL A 484 0.30 -15.90 12.16
CA VAL A 484 1.64 -15.49 12.60
C VAL A 484 2.68 -15.97 11.59
N MET A 485 3.47 -15.04 11.07
CA MET A 485 4.59 -15.36 10.20
C MET A 485 5.92 -14.83 10.73
N ARG A 486 6.99 -15.41 10.23
CA ARG A 486 8.35 -15.01 10.49
C ARG A 486 9.08 -14.76 9.17
N LEU A 487 9.89 -13.70 9.14
CA LEU A 487 10.86 -13.42 8.09
C LEU A 487 12.18 -13.01 8.75
N GLY A 488 13.17 -13.91 8.77
CA GLY A 488 14.45 -13.61 9.41
C GLY A 488 14.30 -13.47 10.93
N GLN A 489 14.62 -12.30 11.47
CA GLN A 489 14.42 -11.95 12.88
C GLN A 489 13.08 -11.24 13.15
N ARG A 490 12.28 -11.00 12.11
CA ARG A 490 11.00 -10.32 12.20
C ARG A 490 9.87 -11.32 12.37
N VAL A 491 8.97 -11.07 13.32
CA VAL A 491 7.73 -11.81 13.52
C VAL A 491 6.56 -10.86 13.30
N LEU A 492 5.63 -11.23 12.44
CA LEU A 492 4.44 -10.44 12.15
C LEU A 492 3.21 -11.25 12.54
N VAL A 493 2.32 -10.63 13.30
CA VAL A 493 1.03 -11.20 13.70
C VAL A 493 -0.06 -10.38 13.04
N PHE A 494 -0.93 -11.05 12.29
CA PHE A 494 -2.14 -10.47 11.73
C PHE A 494 -3.34 -11.17 12.35
N GLY A 495 -4.43 -10.45 12.64
CA GLY A 495 -5.63 -11.16 13.10
C GLY A 495 -6.26 -11.93 11.94
N THR A 496 -6.65 -13.18 12.11
CA THR A 496 -7.11 -13.99 10.96
C THR A 496 -8.41 -13.42 10.38
N HIS A 497 -9.35 -13.02 11.25
CA HIS A 497 -10.66 -12.50 10.85
C HIS A 497 -10.83 -10.98 11.00
N GLY A 498 -9.77 -10.26 11.39
CA GLY A 498 -9.80 -8.82 11.62
C GLY A 498 -9.05 -8.46 12.89
N THR A 499 -9.69 -7.71 13.78
CA THR A 499 -9.11 -7.25 15.04
C THR A 499 -8.72 -8.41 15.97
N ILE A 500 -7.54 -8.34 16.59
CA ILE A 500 -7.08 -9.25 17.64
C ILE A 500 -7.44 -8.66 19.00
N ASP A 501 -8.41 -9.24 19.71
CA ASP A 501 -8.79 -8.81 21.08
C ASP A 501 -8.79 -9.97 22.08
N GLU A 502 -8.12 -11.07 21.73
CA GLU A 502 -8.04 -12.29 22.51
C GLU A 502 -6.58 -12.70 22.70
N GLU A 503 -6.32 -13.64 23.62
CA GLU A 503 -4.97 -14.16 23.84
C GLU A 503 -4.47 -14.90 22.60
N ILE A 504 -3.21 -14.65 22.24
CA ILE A 504 -2.52 -15.34 21.16
C ILE A 504 -1.24 -16.00 21.67
N SER A 505 -0.85 -17.11 21.05
CA SER A 505 0.41 -17.80 21.38
C SER A 505 1.02 -18.47 20.16
N TYR A 506 2.34 -18.38 20.03
CA TYR A 506 3.08 -19.03 18.96
C TYR A 506 4.46 -19.49 19.44
N ALA A 507 5.00 -20.52 18.79
CA ALA A 507 6.29 -21.09 19.14
C ALA A 507 7.39 -20.54 18.24
N LEU A 508 8.51 -20.16 18.86
CA LEU A 508 9.78 -19.94 18.19
C LEU A 508 10.66 -21.17 18.42
N GLY A 509 10.98 -21.88 17.34
CA GLY A 509 11.75 -23.14 17.37
C GLY A 509 13.22 -22.98 17.74
N GLU A 510 13.72 -21.76 17.92
CA GLU A 510 15.11 -21.45 18.19
C GLU A 510 15.30 -20.26 19.13
N GLY A 511 16.48 -20.19 19.75
CA GLY A 511 16.93 -19.00 20.48
C GLY A 511 17.36 -17.89 19.52
N GLY A 512 17.47 -16.66 20.02
CA GLY A 512 17.81 -15.49 19.22
C GLY A 512 17.18 -14.22 19.78
N ALA A 513 17.37 -13.11 19.09
CA ALA A 513 16.62 -11.88 19.27
C ALA A 513 15.63 -11.74 18.11
N PHE A 514 14.39 -11.38 18.43
CA PHE A 514 13.32 -11.23 17.46
C PHE A 514 12.56 -9.95 17.74
N ASP A 515 12.21 -9.25 16.66
CA ASP A 515 11.36 -8.07 16.68
C ASP A 515 9.97 -8.45 16.20
N HIS A 516 8.98 -8.20 17.04
CA HIS A 516 7.60 -8.61 16.85
C HIS A 516 6.75 -7.39 16.51
N LEU A 517 5.94 -7.50 15.45
CA LEU A 517 4.95 -6.53 15.03
C LEU A 517 3.58 -7.20 15.07
N ILE A 518 2.75 -6.81 16.03
CA ILE A 518 1.40 -7.30 16.19
C ILE A 518 0.49 -6.25 15.59
N LEU A 519 -0.23 -6.64 14.56
CA LEU A 519 -1.08 -5.78 13.76
C LEU A 519 -2.53 -6.09 14.07
N ASP A 520 -3.43 -5.20 13.66
CA ASP A 520 -4.87 -5.31 13.92
C ASP A 520 -5.23 -5.41 15.41
N SER A 521 -4.40 -4.90 16.33
CA SER A 521 -4.84 -4.69 17.71
C SER A 521 -5.82 -3.52 17.77
N PRO A 522 -6.80 -3.50 18.69
CA PRO A 522 -7.51 -2.26 18.98
C PRO A 522 -6.51 -1.15 19.35
N PRO A 523 -6.67 0.08 18.82
CA PRO A 523 -5.83 1.21 19.21
C PRO A 523 -5.87 1.46 20.72
N GLY A 524 -4.70 1.66 21.33
CA GLY A 524 -4.57 1.87 22.78
C GLY A 524 -4.80 0.62 23.63
N ARG A 525 -4.99 -0.57 23.04
CA ARG A 525 -5.12 -1.81 23.82
C ARG A 525 -3.80 -2.10 24.56
N PHE A 526 -3.92 -2.36 25.85
CA PHE A 526 -2.81 -2.82 26.68
C PHE A 526 -2.61 -4.34 26.58
N TRP A 527 -1.39 -4.76 26.31
CA TRP A 527 -1.00 -6.15 26.16
C TRP A 527 0.06 -6.53 27.17
N ARG A 528 -0.12 -7.71 27.76
CA ARG A 528 0.93 -8.40 28.53
C ARG A 528 1.64 -9.40 27.64
N ILE A 529 2.96 -9.35 27.65
CA ILE A 529 3.83 -10.25 26.89
C ILE A 529 4.61 -11.14 27.85
N GLY A 530 4.59 -12.45 27.60
CA GLY A 530 5.36 -13.45 28.33
C GLY A 530 4.52 -14.32 29.27
N ASN A 531 5.23 -15.20 29.99
CA ASN A 531 4.64 -16.11 30.98
C ASN A 531 4.77 -15.49 32.38
N THR A 532 4.18 -16.09 33.41
CA THR A 532 4.01 -15.59 34.81
C THR A 532 5.28 -15.09 35.55
N VAL A 533 6.47 -15.15 34.96
CA VAL A 533 7.78 -14.85 35.58
C VAL A 533 8.48 -13.61 34.98
N SER A 534 8.19 -13.23 33.73
CA SER A 534 8.72 -12.02 33.10
C SER A 534 7.58 -11.35 32.32
N ILE A 535 7.05 -10.28 32.90
CA ILE A 535 5.92 -9.52 32.35
C ILE A 535 6.52 -8.30 31.69
N LEU A 536 6.19 -8.08 30.42
CA LEU A 536 6.31 -6.77 29.78
C LEU A 536 4.91 -6.28 29.41
N GLY A 537 4.65 -4.99 29.61
CA GLY A 537 3.38 -4.34 29.31
C GLY A 537 3.55 -3.28 28.24
N PHE A 538 2.75 -3.34 27.17
CA PHE A 538 2.84 -2.43 26.03
C PHE A 538 1.47 -2.01 25.53
N PHE A 539 1.36 -0.78 25.05
CA PHE A 539 0.18 -0.29 24.34
C PHE A 539 0.33 -0.48 22.84
N ALA A 540 -0.74 -0.92 22.19
CA ALA A 540 -0.87 -0.74 20.74
C ALA A 540 -1.06 0.75 20.43
N ASN A 541 -0.39 1.25 19.39
CA ASN A 541 -0.50 2.65 18.96
C ASN A 541 -1.84 2.95 18.26
N ASP A 542 -2.00 4.19 17.78
CA ASP A 542 -3.22 4.65 17.08
C ASP A 542 -3.54 3.87 15.80
N ALA A 543 -2.55 3.21 15.20
CA ALA A 543 -2.71 2.35 14.04
C ALA A 543 -3.04 0.90 14.41
N GLY A 544 -3.16 0.58 15.70
CA GLY A 544 -3.36 -0.79 16.16
C GLY A 544 -2.11 -1.67 16.03
N VAL A 545 -0.92 -1.05 16.04
CA VAL A 545 0.36 -1.76 16.01
C VAL A 545 0.94 -1.82 17.40
N LEU A 546 1.28 -3.03 17.84
CA LEU A 546 2.10 -3.29 19.02
C LEU A 546 3.47 -3.82 18.54
N ALA A 547 4.54 -3.10 18.87
CA ALA A 547 5.91 -3.47 18.52
C ALA A 547 6.74 -3.75 19.78
N PHE A 548 7.49 -4.85 19.80
CA PHE A 548 8.41 -5.18 20.90
C PHE A 548 9.52 -6.12 20.44
N ALA A 549 10.66 -6.04 21.11
CA ALA A 549 11.78 -6.96 20.92
C ALA A 549 11.87 -7.94 22.09
N GLU A 550 12.20 -9.20 21.82
CA GLU A 550 12.52 -10.16 22.88
C GLU A 550 13.67 -11.08 22.48
N SER A 551 14.37 -11.60 23.47
CA SER A 551 15.48 -12.52 23.25
C SER A 551 15.52 -13.65 24.25
N ALA A 552 15.85 -14.84 23.77
CA ALA A 552 16.06 -16.01 24.61
C ALA A 552 17.16 -16.93 24.08
N ALA A 553 17.74 -17.71 25.00
CA ALA A 553 18.80 -18.66 24.67
C ALA A 553 18.34 -19.90 23.87
N GLY A 554 17.03 -20.18 23.82
CA GLY A 554 16.49 -21.37 23.18
C GLY A 554 15.05 -21.21 22.72
N ALA A 555 14.49 -22.32 22.23
CA ALA A 555 13.11 -22.40 21.80
C ALA A 555 12.14 -22.02 22.94
N ARG A 556 11.04 -21.35 22.58
CA ARG A 556 10.06 -20.83 23.54
C ARG A 556 8.71 -20.60 22.90
N THR A 557 7.69 -20.47 23.74
CA THR A 557 6.39 -19.94 23.34
C THR A 557 6.33 -18.48 23.74
N VAL A 558 5.90 -17.63 22.80
CA VAL A 558 5.53 -16.25 23.07
C VAL A 558 4.02 -16.21 23.24
N THR A 559 3.57 -15.64 24.34
CA THR A 559 2.13 -15.47 24.65
C THR A 559 1.86 -13.99 24.85
N LEU A 560 0.80 -13.49 24.20
CA LEU A 560 0.30 -12.14 24.37
C LEU A 560 -1.13 -12.21 24.89
N THR A 561 -1.37 -11.64 26.07
CA THR A 561 -2.70 -11.58 26.69
C THR A 561 -3.18 -10.12 26.68
N PRO A 562 -4.34 -9.80 26.09
CA PRO A 562 -4.92 -8.47 26.20
C PRO A 562 -5.42 -8.26 27.64
N LEU A 563 -5.17 -7.08 28.19
CA LEU A 563 -5.59 -6.71 29.55
C LEU A 563 -6.53 -5.50 29.52
N PRO A 564 -7.32 -5.30 30.59
CA PRO A 564 -7.92 -4.00 30.87
C PRO A 564 -6.85 -2.91 31.01
N ASP A 565 -7.25 -1.65 30.84
CA ASP A 565 -6.36 -0.50 31.02
C ASP A 565 -5.68 -0.57 32.39
N PRO A 566 -4.33 -0.50 32.44
CA PRO A 566 -3.60 -0.64 33.69
C PRO A 566 -3.76 0.62 34.56
N ILE A 567 -3.70 0.45 35.89
CA ILE A 567 -3.74 1.57 36.82
C ILE A 567 -2.39 2.28 36.76
N ALA A 568 -2.35 3.53 36.29
CA ALA A 568 -1.10 4.29 36.22
C ALA A 568 -0.38 4.31 37.58
N GLY A 569 0.86 3.83 37.64
CA GLY A 569 1.57 3.58 38.89
C GLY A 569 1.73 2.13 39.29
N ASP A 570 0.95 1.20 38.72
CA ASP A 570 1.00 -0.24 39.02
C ASP A 570 1.95 -0.94 38.04
N VAL A 571 3.25 -0.95 38.36
CA VAL A 571 4.30 -1.58 37.53
C VAL A 571 4.12 -3.10 37.51
N THR A 572 3.63 -3.67 38.60
CA THR A 572 3.53 -5.13 38.78
C THR A 572 2.27 -5.73 38.15
N LEU A 573 1.31 -4.89 37.74
CA LEU A 573 0.00 -5.28 37.21
C LEU A 573 -0.78 -6.17 38.19
N ASP A 574 -0.63 -5.92 39.51
CA ASP A 574 -1.31 -6.67 40.58
C ASP A 574 -2.62 -6.01 41.05
N GLY A 575 -2.94 -4.84 40.47
CA GLY A 575 -4.11 -4.03 40.77
C GLY A 575 -3.91 -3.05 41.93
N ARG A 576 -2.68 -2.86 42.44
CA ARG A 576 -2.38 -1.97 43.58
C ARG A 576 -1.09 -1.19 43.36
N VAL A 577 -1.20 0.14 43.35
CA VAL A 577 -0.02 1.02 43.39
C VAL A 577 0.54 1.06 44.81
N ASN A 578 1.79 0.65 45.00
CA ASN A 578 2.42 0.58 46.31
C ASN A 578 3.95 0.73 46.25
N ILE A 579 4.62 0.47 47.38
CA ILE A 579 6.07 0.61 47.52
C ILE A 579 6.88 -0.27 46.57
N THR A 580 6.31 -1.40 46.14
CA THR A 580 6.93 -2.29 45.17
C THR A 580 7.05 -1.60 43.81
N ASP A 581 6.01 -0.89 43.39
CA ASP A 581 5.97 -0.17 42.11
C ASP A 581 6.93 1.01 42.09
N LEU A 582 7.01 1.76 43.20
CA LEU A 582 7.99 2.85 43.32
C LEU A 582 9.43 2.30 43.29
N GLY A 583 9.67 1.14 43.89
CA GLY A 583 10.98 0.47 43.79
C GLY A 583 11.36 0.12 42.35
N ALA A 584 10.40 -0.37 41.56
CA ALA A 584 10.61 -0.73 40.16
C ALA A 584 10.80 0.51 39.26
N LEU A 585 9.97 1.55 39.41
CA LEU A 585 10.15 2.82 38.72
C LEU A 585 11.51 3.47 39.06
N ALA A 586 11.87 3.51 40.35
CA ALA A 586 13.13 4.12 40.78
C ALA A 586 14.35 3.38 40.22
N SER A 587 14.25 2.07 40.01
CA SER A 587 15.34 1.26 39.42
C SER A 587 15.58 1.57 37.94
N ASN A 588 14.58 2.15 37.27
CA ASN A 588 14.61 2.51 35.85
C ASN A 588 14.57 4.02 35.63
N TRP A 589 14.79 4.84 36.67
CA TRP A 589 14.69 6.29 36.57
C TRP A 589 15.62 6.85 35.48
N GLN A 590 15.09 7.74 34.63
CA GLN A 590 15.78 8.32 33.47
C GLN A 590 16.18 7.30 32.39
N SER A 591 15.60 6.10 32.40
CA SER A 591 15.77 5.17 31.28
C SER A 591 14.94 5.63 30.07
N SER A 592 15.38 5.17 28.90
CA SER A 592 14.73 5.35 27.61
C SER A 592 14.38 4.00 27.00
N ASN A 593 13.39 3.96 26.12
CA ASN A 593 12.78 2.73 25.58
C ASN A 593 12.21 1.85 26.71
N ALA A 594 11.66 2.50 27.75
CA ALA A 594 11.00 1.80 28.84
C ALA A 594 9.64 1.25 28.40
N SER A 595 9.21 0.19 29.06
CA SER A 595 7.84 -0.35 28.97
C SER A 595 7.07 0.03 30.24
N TRP A 596 5.79 -0.32 30.30
CA TRP A 596 4.98 -0.13 31.51
C TRP A 596 5.64 -0.74 32.75
N THR A 597 6.15 -1.96 32.61
CA THR A 597 6.86 -2.70 33.67
C THR A 597 8.26 -2.12 33.97
N GLY A 598 8.75 -1.22 33.11
CA GLY A 598 9.91 -0.38 33.36
C GLY A 598 9.58 0.91 34.14
N GLY A 599 8.30 1.20 34.39
CA GLY A 599 7.87 2.41 35.10
C GLY A 599 7.53 3.59 34.18
N ASP A 600 7.33 3.36 32.89
CA ASP A 600 6.75 4.33 31.95
C ASP A 600 5.23 4.16 31.95
N PHE A 601 4.51 5.02 32.67
CA PHE A 601 3.06 4.92 32.85
C PHE A 601 2.25 5.77 31.88
N ASN A 602 2.91 6.56 31.03
CA ASN A 602 2.26 7.35 30.00
C ASN A 602 2.55 6.83 28.58
N GLY A 603 3.41 5.81 28.46
CA GLY A 603 3.77 5.16 27.20
C GLY A 603 4.67 6.01 26.30
N ASP A 604 5.36 7.02 26.85
CA ASP A 604 6.23 7.92 26.07
C ASP A 604 7.65 7.37 25.84
N GLY A 605 7.93 6.18 26.37
CA GLY A 605 9.20 5.47 26.30
C GLY A 605 10.25 5.97 27.29
N LEU A 606 9.96 6.94 28.14
CA LEU A 606 10.88 7.53 29.11
C LEU A 606 10.35 7.35 30.53
N VAL A 607 11.25 7.08 31.49
CA VAL A 607 10.88 7.05 32.91
C VAL A 607 11.30 8.35 33.58
N ASN A 608 10.34 9.23 33.87
CA ASN A 608 10.60 10.58 34.33
C ASN A 608 9.60 11.06 35.41
N ILE A 609 9.61 12.37 35.69
CA ILE A 609 8.79 12.98 36.75
C ILE A 609 7.29 12.87 36.47
N THR A 610 6.90 12.74 35.21
CA THR A 610 5.52 12.51 34.80
C THR A 610 5.04 11.15 35.31
N ASP A 611 5.86 10.11 35.18
CA ASP A 611 5.56 8.75 35.66
C ASP A 611 5.52 8.69 37.18
N LEU A 612 6.48 9.34 37.85
CA LEU A 612 6.44 9.43 39.30
C LEU A 612 5.18 10.16 39.79
N GLY A 613 4.75 11.20 39.06
CA GLY A 613 3.50 11.91 39.32
C GLY A 613 2.26 11.03 39.12
N ALA A 614 2.25 10.20 38.07
CA ALA A 614 1.18 9.25 37.80
C ALA A 614 1.07 8.19 38.90
N LEU A 615 2.21 7.65 39.34
CA LEU A 615 2.29 6.72 40.47
C LEU A 615 1.81 7.36 41.77
N ALA A 616 2.31 8.56 42.11
CA ALA A 616 1.93 9.24 43.34
C ALA A 616 0.43 9.59 43.40
N SER A 617 -0.21 9.79 42.25
CA SER A 617 -1.63 10.12 42.16
C SER A 617 -2.55 8.93 42.44
N ASN A 618 -2.04 7.70 42.35
CA ASN A 618 -2.81 6.46 42.47
C ASN A 618 -2.38 5.56 43.65
N TRP A 619 -1.45 6.03 44.49
CA TRP A 619 -0.84 5.31 45.63
C TRP A 619 -1.83 4.89 46.73
#